data_AF-A0A8S9ZPC2-F1
#
_entry.id   AF-A0A8S9ZPC2-F1
#
_cell.length_a   1.000
_cell.length_b   1.000
_cell.length_c   1.000
_cell.angle_alpha   90.00
_cell.angle_beta   90.00
_cell.angle_gamma   90.00
#
_symmetry.space_group_name_H-M   'P 1'
#
loop_
_entity.id
_entity.type
_entity.pdbx_description
1 polymer ?
#
loop_
_entity_poly.entity_id
_entity_poly.type
_entity_poly.pdbx_seq_one_letter_code
_entity_poly.pdbx_strand_id
1 'polypeptide(L)'
;MECGAKLIEDLIENNIEHFYYEDATFLAEAYHNRADNERSLLLLAHCLTHARGYESAYHLLRSVSNPTAGAVLNTAKCRYLFAHCAFMLNRVQEAEHTLRGTSVSDQVQLHPCFAGTITLPYAHSLLARILCETNRVDSARIHWAQAIRLNPLLWTAVRAYCDVGGEKMVELLQPSLDEITEWKSVNGITDILIDSKEKDNIGERGQRLSSRIASGKIKSSSATTKNIFYNF
;
A
#
# COMPACT_ATOMS: atom_id res chain seq x y z
N MET A 1 5.79 12.80 31.18
CA MET A 1 6.64 11.70 30.66
C MET A 1 6.35 11.37 29.19
N GLU A 2 5.15 11.61 28.67
CA GLU A 2 4.77 11.33 27.27
C GLU A 2 5.58 12.10 26.21
N CYS A 3 5.98 13.34 26.49
CA CYS A 3 6.80 14.15 25.56
C CYS A 3 8.16 13.51 25.23
N GLY A 4 8.77 12.82 26.21
CA GLY A 4 10.07 12.15 26.01
C GLY A 4 9.98 10.89 25.14
N ALA A 5 8.90 10.12 25.28
CA ALA A 5 8.69 8.93 24.44
C ALA A 5 8.46 9.33 22.98
N LYS A 6 7.60 10.32 22.73
CA LYS A 6 7.32 10.79 21.37
C LYS A 6 8.56 11.31 20.65
N LEU A 7 9.41 12.06 21.36
CA LEU A 7 10.69 12.53 20.81
C LEU A 7 11.61 11.38 20.37
N ILE A 8 11.69 10.30 21.16
CA ILE A 8 12.52 9.14 20.82
C ILE A 8 11.94 8.42 19.60
N GLU A 9 10.62 8.24 19.54
CA GLU A 9 9.97 7.62 18.38
C GLU A 9 10.22 8.40 17.09
N ASP A 10 10.06 9.73 17.13
CA ASP A 10 10.29 10.60 15.97
C ASP A 10 11.76 10.55 15.52
N LEU A 11 12.71 10.46 16.47
CA LEU A 11 14.13 10.32 16.15
C LEU A 11 14.45 8.97 15.49
N ILE A 12 13.85 7.87 15.98
CA ILE A 12 13.99 6.55 15.36
C ILE A 12 13.42 6.58 13.93
N GLU A 13 12.21 7.13 13.75
CA GLU A 13 11.56 7.24 12.45
C GLU A 13 12.40 8.07 11.47
N ASN A 14 12.93 9.22 11.92
CA ASN A 14 13.82 10.06 11.10
C ASN A 14 15.11 9.31 10.69
N ASN A 15 15.69 8.50 11.57
CA ASN A 15 16.88 7.70 11.22
C ASN A 15 16.56 6.65 10.16
N ILE A 16 15.38 6.00 10.22
CA ILE A 16 14.93 5.06 9.19
C ILE A 16 14.75 5.78 7.84
N GLU A 17 14.12 6.95 7.84
CA GLU A 17 13.89 7.78 6.64
C GLU A 17 15.21 8.20 5.96
N HIS A 18 16.26 8.41 6.75
CA HIS A 18 17.58 8.79 6.28
C HIS A 18 18.55 7.60 6.12
N PHE A 19 18.04 6.36 6.13
CA PHE A 19 18.81 5.13 5.91
C PHE A 19 19.89 4.83 6.98
N TYR A 20 19.85 5.49 8.14
CA TYR A 20 20.73 5.23 9.29
C TYR A 20 20.18 4.07 10.13
N TYR A 21 20.09 2.89 9.52
CA TYR A 21 19.41 1.73 10.12
C TYR A 21 20.11 1.15 11.35
N GLU A 22 21.44 1.23 11.42
CA GLU A 22 22.20 0.77 12.59
C GLU A 22 21.91 1.65 13.81
N ASP A 23 21.93 2.97 13.64
CA ASP A 23 21.60 3.94 14.69
C ASP A 23 20.13 3.82 15.12
N ALA A 24 19.21 3.68 14.15
CA ALA A 24 17.79 3.45 14.41
C ALA A 24 17.58 2.17 15.23
N THR A 25 18.26 1.08 14.86
CA THR A 25 18.15 -0.22 15.55
C THR A 25 18.67 -0.13 16.97
N PHE A 26 19.85 0.46 17.18
CA PHE A 26 20.43 0.62 18.51
C PHE A 26 19.51 1.44 19.43
N LEU A 27 18.99 2.56 18.93
CA LEU A 27 18.08 3.41 19.68
C LEU A 27 16.74 2.70 19.97
N ALA A 28 16.20 1.95 19.01
CA ALA A 28 14.97 1.18 19.17
C ALA A 28 15.13 0.03 20.17
N GLU A 29 16.28 -0.65 20.21
CA GLU A 29 16.60 -1.68 21.22
C GLU A 29 16.62 -1.06 22.61
N ALA A 30 17.31 0.08 22.78
CA ALA A 30 17.36 0.80 24.05
C ALA A 30 15.96 1.28 24.49
N TYR A 31 15.16 1.79 23.55
CA TYR A 31 13.79 2.22 23.81
C TYR A 31 12.89 1.05 24.24
N HIS A 32 12.93 -0.07 23.51
CA HIS A 32 12.13 -1.25 23.80
C HIS A 32 12.47 -1.85 25.18
N ASN A 33 13.76 -1.98 25.52
CA ASN A 33 14.19 -2.46 26.84
C ASN A 33 13.71 -1.57 27.99
N ARG A 34 13.48 -0.27 27.74
CA ARG A 34 13.00 0.67 28.76
C ARG A 34 11.48 0.73 28.85
N ALA A 35 10.81 0.77 27.72
CA ALA A 35 9.39 1.07 27.64
C ALA A 35 8.51 -0.19 27.62
N ASP A 36 9.06 -1.32 27.16
CA ASP A 36 8.46 -2.65 27.08
C ASP A 36 6.97 -2.63 26.71
N ASN A 37 6.65 -1.91 25.64
CA ASN A 37 5.29 -1.75 25.16
C ASN A 37 5.18 -2.04 23.67
N GLU A 38 3.94 -2.17 23.19
CA GLU A 38 3.64 -2.55 21.82
C GLU A 38 4.26 -1.59 20.78
N ARG A 39 4.19 -0.28 21.03
CA ARG A 39 4.71 0.75 20.13
C ARG A 39 6.22 0.63 19.99
N SER A 40 6.93 0.41 21.10
CA SER A 40 8.37 0.17 21.12
C SER A 40 8.76 -1.13 20.41
N LEU A 41 7.97 -2.20 20.56
CA LEU A 41 8.18 -3.46 19.85
C LEU A 41 8.01 -3.29 18.34
N LEU A 42 6.95 -2.58 17.91
CA LEU A 42 6.68 -2.34 16.50
C LEU A 42 7.83 -1.54 15.85
N LEU A 43 8.32 -0.49 16.52
CA LEU A 43 9.45 0.31 16.02
C LEU A 43 10.73 -0.52 15.92
N LEU A 44 11.04 -1.33 16.93
CA LEU A 44 12.20 -2.23 16.88
C LEU A 44 12.08 -3.23 15.74
N ALA A 45 10.91 -3.87 15.57
CA ALA A 45 10.67 -4.80 14.48
C ALA A 45 10.82 -4.13 13.10
N HIS A 46 10.31 -2.90 12.92
CA HIS A 46 10.53 -2.11 11.71
C HIS A 46 12.03 -1.86 11.47
N CYS A 47 12.78 -1.38 12.47
CA CYS A 47 14.22 -1.15 12.34
C CYS A 47 14.96 -2.43 11.91
N LEU A 48 14.63 -3.57 12.54
CA LEU A 48 15.22 -4.87 12.20
C LEU A 48 14.92 -5.29 10.76
N THR A 49 13.70 -5.06 10.24
CA THR A 49 13.38 -5.37 8.85
C THR A 49 14.25 -4.60 7.86
N HIS A 50 14.59 -3.35 8.16
CA HIS A 50 15.44 -2.51 7.31
C HIS A 50 16.93 -2.81 7.47
N ALA A 51 17.41 -3.05 8.70
CA ALA A 51 18.83 -3.24 8.98
C ALA A 51 19.34 -4.66 8.67
N ARG A 52 18.58 -5.68 9.08
CA ARG A 52 19.03 -7.09 9.12
C ARG A 52 18.12 -8.04 8.35
N GLY A 53 17.12 -7.49 7.66
CA GLY A 53 16.14 -8.25 6.89
C GLY A 53 15.05 -8.91 7.74
N TYR A 54 14.19 -9.68 7.09
CA TYR A 54 12.96 -10.20 7.68
C TYR A 54 13.19 -11.27 8.76
N GLU A 55 14.31 -12.00 8.74
CA GLU A 55 14.59 -13.10 9.70
C GLU A 55 14.71 -12.59 11.14
N SER A 56 15.42 -11.48 11.38
CA SER A 56 15.58 -10.93 12.73
C SER A 56 14.26 -10.41 13.30
N ALA A 57 13.50 -9.65 12.50
CA ALA A 57 12.19 -9.15 12.91
C ALA A 57 11.21 -10.30 13.17
N TYR A 58 11.26 -11.34 12.34
CA TYR A 58 10.45 -12.54 12.50
C TYR A 58 10.71 -13.24 13.84
N HIS A 59 11.98 -13.50 14.21
CA HIS A 59 12.29 -14.17 15.49
C HIS A 59 11.91 -13.33 16.71
N LEU A 60 12.09 -12.01 16.63
CA LEU A 60 11.63 -11.08 17.67
C LEU A 60 10.10 -11.17 17.84
N LEU A 61 9.34 -11.09 16.75
CA LEU A 61 7.88 -11.14 16.83
C LEU A 61 7.36 -12.52 17.24
N ARG A 62 8.06 -13.60 16.83
CA ARG A 62 7.73 -14.97 17.20
C ARG A 62 7.99 -15.28 18.68
N SER A 63 9.01 -14.67 19.29
CA SER A 63 9.26 -14.84 20.73
C SER A 63 8.13 -14.24 21.57
N VAL A 64 7.53 -13.14 21.09
CA VAL A 64 6.40 -12.45 21.72
C VAL A 64 5.04 -13.08 21.34
N SER A 65 4.96 -13.85 20.24
CA SER A 65 3.71 -14.47 19.79
C SER A 65 3.28 -15.71 20.59
N ASN A 66 4.11 -16.20 21.53
CA ASN A 66 3.80 -17.39 22.31
C ASN A 66 2.59 -17.11 23.24
N PRO A 67 1.57 -18.00 23.34
CA PRO A 67 0.36 -17.80 24.15
C PRO A 67 0.59 -17.41 25.62
N THR A 68 1.78 -17.62 26.18
CA THR A 68 2.16 -17.16 27.53
C THR A 68 2.58 -15.69 27.61
N ALA A 69 2.93 -15.05 26.48
CA ALA A 69 3.54 -13.71 26.41
C ALA A 69 2.55 -12.55 26.18
N GLY A 70 1.24 -12.78 26.36
CA GLY A 70 0.27 -11.69 26.48
C GLY A 70 -0.06 -10.95 25.18
N ALA A 71 -1.05 -10.06 25.27
CA ALA A 71 -1.83 -9.45 24.18
C ALA A 71 -1.07 -8.59 23.12
N VAL A 72 0.26 -8.58 23.08
CA VAL A 72 1.05 -7.65 22.25
C VAL A 72 0.91 -7.95 20.75
N LEU A 73 0.71 -9.21 20.37
CA LEU A 73 0.44 -9.59 18.98
C LEU A 73 -1.04 -9.41 18.56
N ASN A 74 -1.89 -8.85 19.43
CA ASN A 74 -3.28 -8.55 19.09
C ASN A 74 -3.47 -7.24 18.35
N THR A 75 -2.43 -6.41 18.22
CA THR A 75 -2.58 -5.20 17.41
C THR A 75 -2.38 -5.50 15.92
N ALA A 76 -3.23 -4.90 15.11
CA ALA A 76 -3.24 -5.08 13.65
C ALA A 76 -1.86 -4.85 13.02
N LYS A 77 -1.11 -3.82 13.44
CA LYS A 77 0.22 -3.51 12.88
C LYS A 77 1.25 -4.61 13.18
N CYS A 78 1.38 -5.04 14.44
CA CYS A 78 2.30 -6.11 14.83
C CYS A 78 1.96 -7.44 14.16
N ARG A 79 0.68 -7.81 14.14
CA ARG A 79 0.21 -9.04 13.48
C ARG A 79 0.46 -9.02 11.98
N TYR A 80 0.18 -7.89 11.32
CA TYR A 80 0.48 -7.71 9.90
C TYR A 80 1.98 -7.85 9.63
N LEU A 81 2.82 -7.16 10.40
CA LEU A 81 4.27 -7.20 10.22
C LEU A 81 4.83 -8.60 10.42
N PHE A 82 4.35 -9.33 11.42
CA PHE A 82 4.76 -10.72 11.66
C PHE A 82 4.37 -11.63 10.49
N ALA A 83 3.12 -11.53 10.02
CA ALA A 83 2.67 -12.28 8.85
C ALA A 83 3.46 -11.91 7.59
N HIS A 84 3.77 -10.63 7.40
CA HIS A 84 4.56 -10.14 6.29
C HIS A 84 5.97 -10.73 6.32
N CYS A 85 6.65 -10.69 7.47
CA CYS A 85 7.98 -11.31 7.61
C CYS A 85 7.92 -12.82 7.33
N ALA A 86 6.93 -13.53 7.90
CA ALA A 86 6.75 -14.96 7.65
C ALA A 86 6.54 -15.27 6.14
N PHE A 87 5.75 -14.45 5.46
CA PHE A 87 5.52 -14.56 4.02
C PHE A 87 6.81 -14.32 3.21
N MET A 88 7.57 -13.26 3.53
CA MET A 88 8.84 -12.96 2.87
C MET A 88 9.90 -14.06 3.08
N LEU A 89 9.79 -14.83 4.16
CA LEU A 89 10.62 -16.00 4.46
C LEU A 89 10.06 -17.31 3.90
N ASN A 90 9.07 -17.24 2.99
CA ASN A 90 8.40 -18.37 2.37
C ASN A 90 7.70 -19.32 3.37
N ARG A 91 7.34 -18.82 4.56
CA ARG A 91 6.57 -19.55 5.59
C ARG A 91 5.08 -19.28 5.43
N VAL A 92 4.54 -19.65 4.26
CA VAL A 92 3.19 -19.28 3.80
C VAL A 92 2.09 -19.71 4.78
N GLN A 93 2.20 -20.92 5.36
CA GLN A 93 1.21 -21.45 6.31
C GLN A 93 1.14 -20.64 7.61
N GLU A 94 2.30 -20.22 8.14
CA GLU A 94 2.38 -19.41 9.35
C GLU A 94 1.92 -17.98 9.10
N ALA A 95 2.22 -17.43 7.93
CA ALA A 95 1.72 -16.13 7.50
C ALA A 95 0.19 -16.12 7.45
N GLU A 96 -0.42 -17.13 6.82
CA GLU A 96 -1.88 -17.28 6.78
C GLU A 96 -2.47 -17.43 8.19
N HIS A 97 -1.92 -18.34 8.99
CA HIS A 97 -2.40 -18.58 10.36
C HIS A 97 -2.32 -17.30 11.21
N THR A 98 -1.26 -16.52 11.04
CA THR A 98 -1.09 -15.24 11.74
C THR A 98 -2.17 -14.23 11.36
N LEU A 99 -2.51 -14.12 10.06
CA LEU A 99 -3.53 -13.18 9.58
C LEU A 99 -4.95 -13.59 9.96
N ARG A 100 -5.26 -14.89 9.96
CA ARG A 100 -6.61 -15.41 10.27
C ARG A 100 -6.84 -15.59 11.78
N GLY A 101 -5.79 -15.93 12.52
CA GLY A 101 -5.87 -16.42 13.88
C GLY A 101 -6.43 -17.85 13.96
N THR A 102 -6.86 -18.25 15.16
CA THR A 102 -7.38 -19.59 15.47
C THR A 102 -8.87 -19.72 15.11
N SER A 103 -9.28 -19.31 13.90
CA SER A 103 -10.68 -19.46 13.49
C SER A 103 -11.02 -20.93 13.26
N VAL A 104 -12.03 -21.44 13.97
CA VAL A 104 -12.60 -22.81 13.83
C VAL A 104 -13.46 -22.95 12.56
N SER A 105 -13.78 -21.85 11.90
CA SER A 105 -14.60 -21.83 10.69
C SER A 105 -13.79 -22.15 9.44
N ASP A 106 -14.39 -22.93 8.52
CA ASP A 106 -13.85 -23.21 7.19
C ASP A 106 -13.70 -21.94 6.32
N GLN A 107 -14.35 -20.84 6.71
CA GLN A 107 -14.27 -19.58 5.98
C GLN A 107 -12.91 -18.91 6.16
N VAL A 108 -12.34 -18.46 5.04
CA VAL A 108 -11.10 -17.67 5.02
C VAL A 108 -11.44 -16.23 5.40
N GLN A 109 -11.19 -15.88 6.66
CA GLN A 109 -11.44 -14.54 7.21
C GLN A 109 -10.23 -14.05 8.00
N LEU A 110 -10.01 -12.73 7.99
CA LEU A 110 -8.98 -12.09 8.81
C LEU A 110 -9.36 -12.10 10.29
N HIS A 111 -8.34 -12.05 11.15
CA HIS A 111 -8.52 -11.90 12.58
C HIS A 111 -9.29 -10.60 12.93
N PRO A 112 -10.20 -10.62 13.92
CA PRO A 112 -11.02 -9.44 14.26
C PRO A 112 -10.21 -8.19 14.63
N CYS A 113 -8.95 -8.34 15.06
CA CYS A 113 -8.10 -7.19 15.39
C CYS A 113 -7.84 -6.21 14.23
N PHE A 114 -8.05 -6.64 12.99
CA PHE A 114 -7.87 -5.76 11.83
C PHE A 114 -9.08 -4.85 11.59
N ALA A 115 -10.26 -5.20 12.12
CA ALA A 115 -11.49 -4.46 11.86
C ALA A 115 -11.37 -2.99 12.30
N GLY A 116 -11.74 -2.06 11.42
CA GLY A 116 -11.68 -0.61 11.69
C GLY A 116 -10.28 0.00 11.72
N THR A 117 -9.22 -0.78 11.41
CA THR A 117 -7.84 -0.29 11.42
C THR A 117 -7.38 0.12 10.03
N ILE A 118 -6.45 1.09 9.97
CA ILE A 118 -5.78 1.47 8.71
C ILE A 118 -5.00 0.32 8.07
N THR A 119 -4.67 -0.73 8.84
CA THR A 119 -3.91 -1.90 8.39
C THR A 119 -4.78 -2.90 7.62
N LEU A 120 -6.11 -2.84 7.78
CA LEU A 120 -7.07 -3.78 7.20
C LEU A 120 -6.91 -4.02 5.67
N PRO A 121 -6.85 -2.98 4.80
CA PRO A 121 -6.66 -3.20 3.37
C PRO A 121 -5.36 -3.94 3.05
N TYR A 122 -4.27 -3.63 3.77
CA TYR A 122 -2.98 -4.28 3.57
C TYR A 122 -3.01 -5.75 4.01
N ALA A 123 -3.72 -6.06 5.11
CA ALA A 123 -3.91 -7.42 5.57
C ALA A 123 -4.73 -8.26 4.56
N HIS A 124 -5.79 -7.69 3.99
CA HIS A 124 -6.56 -8.34 2.93
C HIS A 124 -5.70 -8.61 1.68
N SER A 125 -4.91 -7.63 1.26
CA SER A 125 -4.01 -7.77 0.11
C SER A 125 -2.95 -8.86 0.34
N LEU A 126 -2.35 -8.93 1.53
CA LEU A 126 -1.38 -9.97 1.88
C LEU A 126 -2.02 -11.37 1.94
N LEU A 127 -3.21 -11.49 2.55
CA LEU A 127 -3.94 -12.75 2.58
C LEU A 127 -4.31 -13.23 1.18
N ALA A 128 -4.73 -12.34 0.30
CA ALA A 128 -5.02 -12.68 -1.10
C ALA A 128 -3.78 -13.22 -1.83
N ARG A 129 -2.60 -12.62 -1.63
CA ARG A 129 -1.34 -13.14 -2.19
C ARG A 129 -1.03 -14.56 -1.70
N ILE A 130 -1.16 -14.80 -0.39
CA ILE A 130 -0.99 -16.13 0.22
C ILE A 130 -1.98 -17.15 -0.37
N LEU A 131 -3.24 -16.76 -0.53
CA LEU A 131 -4.27 -17.61 -1.14
C LEU A 131 -3.95 -17.92 -2.59
N CYS A 132 -3.45 -16.95 -3.35
CA CYS A 132 -3.03 -17.16 -4.73
C CYS A 132 -1.86 -18.14 -4.84
N GLU A 133 -0.83 -18.01 -3.99
CA GLU A 133 0.32 -18.94 -3.94
C GLU A 133 -0.05 -20.36 -3.53
N THR A 134 -1.14 -20.50 -2.77
CA THR A 134 -1.71 -21.79 -2.35
C THR A 134 -2.83 -22.27 -3.28
N ASN A 135 -2.90 -21.73 -4.51
CA ASN A 135 -3.84 -22.12 -5.56
C ASN A 135 -5.33 -21.94 -5.22
N ARG A 136 -5.66 -21.03 -4.29
CA ARG A 136 -7.02 -20.65 -3.88
C ARG A 136 -7.41 -19.28 -4.47
N VAL A 137 -7.33 -19.18 -5.80
CA VAL A 137 -7.48 -17.91 -6.54
C VAL A 137 -8.87 -17.28 -6.35
N ASP A 138 -9.93 -18.07 -6.24
CA ASP A 138 -11.29 -17.55 -6.01
C ASP A 138 -11.40 -16.80 -4.68
N SER A 139 -10.84 -17.36 -3.61
CA SER A 139 -10.76 -16.70 -2.30
C SER A 139 -9.83 -15.47 -2.34
N ALA A 140 -8.73 -15.56 -3.10
CA ALA A 140 -7.82 -14.43 -3.29
C ALA A 140 -8.53 -13.23 -3.94
N ARG A 141 -9.35 -13.46 -4.97
CA ARG A 141 -10.15 -12.42 -5.64
C ARG A 141 -11.08 -11.69 -4.67
N ILE A 142 -11.74 -12.41 -3.76
CA ILE A 142 -12.63 -11.82 -2.76
C ILE A 142 -11.85 -10.86 -1.85
N HIS A 143 -10.67 -11.27 -1.37
CA HIS A 143 -9.87 -10.44 -0.47
C HIS A 143 -9.20 -9.27 -1.18
N TRP A 144 -8.74 -9.40 -2.43
CA TRP A 144 -8.28 -8.24 -3.19
C TRP A 144 -9.41 -7.25 -3.43
N ALA A 145 -10.61 -7.71 -3.77
CA ALA A 145 -11.77 -6.84 -3.93
C ALA A 145 -12.09 -6.07 -2.63
N GLN A 146 -11.97 -6.73 -1.46
CA GLN A 146 -12.10 -6.06 -0.16
C GLN A 146 -10.98 -5.02 0.07
N ALA A 147 -9.72 -5.37 -0.24
CA ALA A 147 -8.60 -4.45 -0.11
C ALA A 147 -8.79 -3.18 -0.96
N ILE A 148 -9.29 -3.33 -2.19
CA ILE A 148 -9.52 -2.21 -3.12
C ILE A 148 -10.68 -1.33 -2.66
N ARG A 149 -11.78 -1.92 -2.19
CA ARG A 149 -12.92 -1.16 -1.63
C ARG A 149 -12.50 -0.32 -0.42
N LEU A 150 -11.56 -0.82 0.38
CA LEU A 150 -11.06 -0.14 1.57
C LEU A 150 -9.95 0.88 1.24
N ASN A 151 -9.14 0.61 0.22
CA ASN A 151 -8.08 1.49 -0.23
C ASN A 151 -7.90 1.39 -1.76
N PRO A 152 -8.58 2.24 -2.53
CA PRO A 152 -8.48 2.28 -3.99
C PRO A 152 -7.08 2.62 -4.51
N LEU A 153 -6.25 3.29 -3.69
CA LEU A 153 -4.90 3.70 -4.05
C LEU A 153 -3.88 2.57 -3.87
N LEU A 154 -4.30 1.41 -3.36
CA LEU A 154 -3.43 0.23 -3.25
C LEU A 154 -3.27 -0.43 -4.62
N TRP A 155 -2.47 0.21 -5.50
CA TRP A 155 -2.24 -0.22 -6.88
C TRP A 155 -1.81 -1.69 -7.00
N THR A 156 -1.00 -2.18 -6.07
CA THR A 156 -0.57 -3.58 -6.05
C THR A 156 -1.73 -4.56 -5.91
N ALA A 157 -2.77 -4.21 -5.16
CA ALA A 157 -3.99 -5.01 -5.05
C ALA A 157 -4.83 -4.93 -6.33
N VAL A 158 -4.99 -3.72 -6.90
CA VAL A 158 -5.72 -3.51 -8.17
C VAL A 158 -5.09 -4.32 -9.30
N ARG A 159 -3.78 -4.22 -9.47
CA ARG A 159 -3.04 -4.96 -10.49
C ARG A 159 -3.19 -6.46 -10.30
N ALA A 160 -2.94 -6.97 -9.10
CA ALA A 160 -3.03 -8.40 -8.82
C ALA A 160 -4.46 -8.95 -9.03
N TYR A 161 -5.49 -8.17 -8.66
CA TYR A 161 -6.88 -8.50 -8.92
C TYR A 161 -7.18 -8.65 -10.42
N CYS A 162 -6.71 -7.70 -11.24
CA CYS A 162 -6.86 -7.76 -12.69
C CYS A 162 -6.10 -8.94 -13.30
N ASP A 163 -4.87 -9.20 -12.85
CA ASP A 163 -4.00 -10.28 -13.36
C ASP A 163 -4.64 -11.67 -13.18
N VAL A 164 -5.44 -11.87 -12.12
CA VAL A 164 -6.18 -13.11 -11.87
C VAL A 164 -7.59 -13.16 -12.49
N GLY A 165 -7.91 -12.23 -13.39
CA GLY A 165 -9.24 -12.15 -14.03
C GLY A 165 -10.33 -11.62 -13.10
N GLY A 166 -10.01 -10.58 -12.34
CA GLY A 166 -10.98 -9.80 -11.58
C GLY A 166 -11.97 -9.06 -12.49
N GLU A 167 -13.22 -8.96 -12.05
CA GLU A 167 -14.31 -8.35 -12.81
C GLU A 167 -14.87 -7.13 -12.08
N LYS A 168 -15.74 -6.35 -12.75
CA LYS A 168 -16.51 -5.27 -12.10
C LYS A 168 -15.64 -4.23 -11.38
N MET A 169 -14.48 -3.92 -11.95
CA MET A 169 -13.52 -3.00 -11.33
C MET A 169 -14.15 -1.62 -11.05
N VAL A 170 -14.97 -1.12 -11.98
CA VAL A 170 -15.70 0.15 -11.82
C VAL A 170 -16.61 0.10 -10.59
N GLU A 171 -17.34 -1.00 -10.37
CA GLU A 171 -18.24 -1.16 -9.21
C GLU A 171 -17.48 -1.20 -7.88
N LEU A 172 -16.24 -1.72 -7.86
CA LEU A 172 -15.41 -1.73 -6.66
C LEU A 172 -14.90 -0.33 -6.29
N LEU A 173 -14.64 0.51 -7.29
CA LEU A 173 -14.10 1.86 -7.12
C LEU A 173 -15.19 2.92 -6.90
N GLN A 174 -16.43 2.64 -7.33
CA GLN A 174 -17.53 3.58 -7.29
C GLN A 174 -17.74 4.26 -5.93
N PRO A 175 -17.73 3.56 -4.78
CA PRO A 175 -17.93 4.22 -3.48
C PRO A 175 -16.93 5.33 -3.21
N SER A 176 -15.66 5.12 -3.58
CA SER A 176 -14.61 6.12 -3.38
C SER A 176 -14.68 7.26 -4.40
N LEU A 177 -15.18 7.00 -5.61
CA LEU A 177 -15.46 8.05 -6.59
C LEU A 177 -16.61 8.95 -6.11
N ASP A 178 -17.63 8.36 -5.48
CA ASP A 178 -18.77 9.09 -4.91
C ASP A 178 -18.30 9.99 -3.76
N GLU A 179 -17.47 9.47 -2.84
CA GLU A 179 -16.85 10.24 -1.76
C GLU A 179 -16.03 11.44 -2.28
N ILE A 180 -15.22 11.24 -3.32
CA ILE A 180 -14.43 12.32 -3.94
C ILE A 180 -15.36 13.38 -4.55
N THR A 181 -16.43 12.95 -5.21
CA THR A 181 -17.40 13.85 -5.84
C THR A 181 -18.14 14.68 -4.79
N GLU A 182 -18.53 14.05 -3.68
CA GLU A 182 -19.14 14.73 -2.53
C GLU A 182 -18.17 15.75 -1.91
N TRP A 183 -16.92 15.34 -1.66
CA TRP A 183 -15.90 16.23 -1.12
C TRP A 183 -15.64 17.45 -2.02
N LYS A 184 -15.58 17.25 -3.35
CA LYS A 184 -15.46 18.36 -4.30
C LYS A 184 -16.65 19.32 -4.22
N SER A 185 -17.86 18.78 -4.13
CA SER A 185 -19.08 19.58 -3.98
C SER A 185 -19.06 20.42 -2.71
N VAL A 186 -18.67 19.84 -1.57
CA VAL A 186 -18.59 20.55 -0.27
C VAL A 186 -17.54 21.67 -0.31
N ASN A 187 -16.43 21.47 -1.02
CA ASN A 187 -15.33 22.42 -1.07
C ASN A 187 -15.40 23.38 -2.27
N GLY A 188 -16.48 23.33 -3.08
CA GLY A 188 -16.63 24.17 -4.27
C GLY A 188 -15.53 23.96 -5.32
N ILE A 189 -14.95 22.76 -5.37
CA ILE A 189 -13.87 22.42 -6.31
C ILE A 189 -14.48 21.96 -7.62
N THR A 190 -14.23 22.72 -8.69
CA THR A 190 -14.63 22.37 -10.05
C THR A 190 -13.53 21.56 -10.73
N ASP A 191 -13.91 20.65 -11.62
CA ASP A 191 -12.95 19.86 -12.40
C ASP A 191 -12.22 20.75 -13.40
N ILE A 192 -10.97 21.12 -13.07
CA ILE A 192 -10.08 21.94 -13.90
C ILE A 192 -9.81 21.26 -15.27
N LEU A 193 -10.03 19.95 -15.38
CA LEU A 193 -9.68 19.15 -16.56
C LEU A 193 -10.76 19.06 -17.65
N ILE A 194 -11.98 19.58 -17.43
CA ILE A 194 -13.04 19.53 -18.46
C ILE A 194 -13.03 20.78 -19.37
N ASP A 195 -12.44 21.89 -18.93
CA ASP A 195 -12.51 23.19 -19.64
C ASP A 195 -11.48 23.35 -20.78
N SER A 196 -10.60 22.36 -21.00
CA SER A 196 -9.61 22.41 -22.08
C SER A 196 -10.13 21.90 -23.43
N LYS A 197 -11.38 21.42 -23.51
CA LYS A 197 -12.00 21.00 -24.78
C LYS A 197 -12.85 22.07 -25.48
N GLU A 198 -13.07 23.24 -24.86
CA GLU A 198 -13.92 24.30 -25.45
C GLU A 198 -13.15 25.51 -26.04
N LYS A 199 -11.81 25.51 -26.06
CA LYS A 199 -11.03 26.64 -26.63
C LYS A 199 -10.11 26.33 -27.80
N ASP A 200 -10.07 25.09 -28.29
CA ASP A 200 -9.41 24.77 -29.56
C ASP A 200 -10.42 24.77 -30.71
N ASN A 201 -11.16 25.87 -30.84
CA ASN A 201 -11.88 26.20 -32.08
C ASN A 201 -10.86 26.76 -33.10
N ILE A 202 -9.88 25.93 -33.50
CA ILE A 202 -9.00 26.18 -34.65
C ILE A 202 -9.82 25.86 -35.90
N GLY A 203 -10.84 26.67 -36.14
CA GLY A 203 -11.85 26.39 -37.14
C GLY A 203 -12.40 27.64 -37.83
N GLU A 204 -11.77 28.82 -37.71
CA GLU A 204 -12.29 30.00 -38.43
C GLU A 204 -11.27 31.14 -38.65
N ARG A 205 -9.98 30.81 -38.79
CA ARG A 205 -8.94 31.77 -39.23
C ARG A 205 -8.32 31.47 -40.60
N GLY A 206 -8.94 30.56 -41.37
CA GLY A 206 -8.44 30.10 -42.67
C GLY A 206 -8.96 30.86 -43.91
N GLN A 207 -9.80 31.89 -43.78
CA GLN A 207 -10.41 32.57 -44.95
C GLN A 207 -9.88 33.97 -45.29
N ARG A 208 -8.81 34.47 -44.65
CA ARG A 208 -8.29 35.82 -44.96
C ARG A 208 -6.89 35.92 -45.55
N LEU A 209 -6.27 34.83 -45.98
CA LEU A 209 -4.95 34.89 -46.64
C LEU A 209 -4.88 34.13 -47.99
N SER A 210 -6.03 33.91 -48.66
CA SER A 210 -6.03 33.61 -50.09
C SER A 210 -5.97 34.91 -50.90
N SER A 211 -4.86 35.62 -50.79
CA SER A 211 -4.36 36.54 -51.82
C SER A 211 -3.02 37.10 -51.39
N ARG A 212 -1.95 36.32 -51.59
CA ARG A 212 -0.67 36.76 -52.18
C ARG A 212 0.44 35.75 -51.87
N ILE A 213 1.07 35.30 -52.96
CA ILE A 213 2.44 34.77 -53.02
C ILE A 213 2.54 33.31 -52.54
N ALA A 214 2.35 32.31 -53.41
CA ALA A 214 3.25 31.86 -54.47
C ALA A 214 4.65 31.48 -53.97
N SER A 215 5.03 30.23 -54.31
CA SER A 215 6.39 29.67 -54.41
C SER A 215 7.21 29.44 -53.12
N GLY A 216 7.51 28.15 -52.84
CA GLY A 216 8.62 27.75 -51.98
C GLY A 216 8.51 26.31 -51.46
N LYS A 217 9.06 25.33 -52.19
CA LYS A 217 9.36 23.97 -51.67
C LYS A 217 10.32 24.06 -50.48
N ILE A 218 10.25 23.14 -49.50
CA ILE A 218 11.35 22.19 -49.12
C ILE A 218 11.09 21.47 -47.78
N LYS A 219 11.08 20.12 -47.91
CA LYS A 219 11.61 18.99 -47.11
C LYS A 219 11.25 18.72 -45.63
N SER A 220 10.90 17.44 -45.46
CA SER A 220 10.73 16.60 -44.26
C SER A 220 12.01 16.34 -43.47
N SER A 221 11.86 16.14 -42.15
CA SER A 221 12.81 15.40 -41.32
C SER A 221 12.10 14.77 -40.12
N SER A 222 12.17 13.45 -40.02
CA SER A 222 11.67 12.60 -38.92
C SER A 222 12.62 12.59 -37.72
N ALA A 223 12.09 12.49 -36.51
CA ALA A 223 12.86 11.94 -35.38
C ALA A 223 11.96 11.22 -34.37
N THR A 224 12.43 10.04 -33.99
CA THR A 224 11.77 8.94 -33.29
C THR A 224 11.81 9.10 -31.77
N THR A 225 10.68 8.93 -31.09
CA THR A 225 10.56 8.90 -29.63
C THR A 225 10.92 7.51 -29.09
N LYS A 226 11.93 7.41 -28.22
CA LYS A 226 12.22 6.19 -27.43
C LYS A 226 11.52 6.27 -26.07
N ASN A 227 10.64 5.29 -25.83
CA ASN A 227 10.05 4.96 -24.53
C ASN A 227 11.12 4.43 -23.57
N ILE A 228 11.05 4.83 -22.30
CA ILE A 228 11.76 4.17 -21.19
C ILE A 228 10.70 3.78 -20.15
N PHE A 229 10.50 2.47 -20.01
CA PHE A 229 9.78 1.86 -18.89
C PHE A 229 10.74 1.71 -17.69
N TYR A 230 10.27 2.02 -16.49
CA TYR A 230 10.86 1.50 -15.24
C TYR A 230 9.81 0.65 -14.52
N ASN A 231 10.18 -0.60 -14.25
CA ASN A 231 9.50 -1.50 -13.33
C ASN A 231 10.04 -1.25 -11.91
N PHE A 232 9.14 -1.11 -10.95
CA PHE A 232 9.31 -1.47 -9.53
C PHE A 232 8.04 -2.16 -9.07
#